data_AF-A0AAF0J7W7-F1
#
_entry.id   AF-A0AAF0J7W7-F1
#
_cell.length_a   1.000
_cell.length_b   1.000
_cell.length_c   1.000
_cell.angle_alpha   90.00
_cell.angle_beta   90.00
_cell.angle_gamma   90.00
#
_symmetry.space_group_name_H-M   'P 1'
#
loop_
_entity.id
_entity.type
_entity.pdbx_description
1 polymer ?
#
loop_
_entity_poly.entity_id
_entity_poly.type
_entity_poly.pdbx_seq_one_letter_code
_entity_poly.pdbx_strand_id
1 'polypeptide(L)'
;MASEPSSQPEGATATVPGAGQSALPAEPLASSQAALATALEEHKEEPSTTEASAEKSDDGEVRTVFQDPVNFNVKHPLYNSWTLWFDNPLHKGSSSAKERRESWGANLNQVGKLNSVEEFWGLYNNIVPPSNLPQSANFYLFKEGIQPAWEDPANGNGGKWSVQLPREKHRSQIDKLWLYTMLSAIGETLETPAADKRPPPSSQEEMVTGVILQARSNFYRISVWTRRADEWDVEVPEGEEPSESVQVGRRLKDIGRFLKTDVLGYPLDAKVGGGFSSEVEFQSHKDSEKKRGKRTLVN
;
A
#
# COMPACT_ATOMS: atom_id res chain seq x y z
N MET A 1 16.70 0.67 -60.66
CA MET A 1 15.44 -0.10 -60.71
C MET A 1 15.75 -1.46 -60.09
N ALA A 2 15.12 -1.97 -59.04
CA ALA A 2 13.94 -1.55 -58.32
C ALA A 2 14.11 -1.94 -56.83
N SER A 3 13.39 -1.22 -55.99
CA SER A 3 13.37 -1.23 -54.54
C SER A 3 12.64 -2.46 -53.98
N GLU A 4 13.16 -3.09 -52.93
CA GLU A 4 12.39 -4.04 -52.11
C GLU A 4 11.69 -3.30 -50.95
N PRO A 5 10.40 -3.58 -50.69
CA PRO A 5 9.63 -2.88 -49.66
C PRO A 5 9.69 -3.57 -48.29
N SER A 6 9.68 -2.71 -47.27
CA SER A 6 9.50 -3.00 -45.85
C SER A 6 8.13 -3.63 -45.56
N SER A 7 8.11 -4.77 -44.86
CA SER A 7 6.89 -5.40 -44.33
C SER A 7 6.69 -5.01 -42.86
N GLN A 8 5.71 -4.14 -42.59
CA GLN A 8 5.13 -3.95 -41.26
C GLN A 8 4.16 -5.11 -40.94
N PRO A 9 4.04 -5.55 -39.68
CA PRO A 9 2.98 -6.48 -39.29
C PRO A 9 1.65 -5.74 -39.11
N GLU A 10 0.61 -6.34 -39.68
CA GLU A 10 -0.78 -5.87 -39.68
C GLU A 10 -1.33 -5.73 -38.24
N GLY A 11 -2.03 -4.62 -38.00
CA GLY A 11 -2.72 -4.34 -36.76
C GLY A 11 -3.89 -5.28 -36.55
N ALA A 12 -3.82 -6.10 -35.49
CA ALA A 12 -4.97 -6.82 -34.97
C ALA A 12 -5.96 -5.81 -34.39
N THR A 13 -7.07 -5.59 -35.10
CA THR A 13 -8.24 -4.87 -34.59
C THR A 13 -8.93 -5.76 -33.56
N ALA A 14 -8.74 -5.45 -32.28
CA ALA A 14 -9.50 -6.05 -31.21
C ALA A 14 -10.96 -5.58 -31.30
N THR A 15 -11.86 -6.48 -31.68
CA THR A 15 -13.31 -6.28 -31.59
C THR A 15 -13.71 -6.12 -30.13
N VAL A 16 -14.24 -4.95 -29.78
CA VAL A 16 -14.84 -4.66 -28.47
C VAL A 16 -16.17 -5.42 -28.33
N PRO A 17 -16.38 -6.24 -27.29
CA PRO A 17 -17.68 -6.85 -27.03
C PRO A 17 -18.68 -5.78 -26.59
N GLY A 18 -19.92 -5.90 -27.07
CA GLY A 18 -20.99 -4.92 -26.86
C GLY A 18 -21.34 -4.64 -25.40
N ALA A 19 -21.77 -3.39 -25.18
CA ALA A 19 -22.29 -2.89 -23.91
C ALA A 19 -23.43 -3.77 -23.37
N GLY A 20 -23.34 -4.18 -22.10
CA GLY A 20 -24.52 -4.71 -21.40
C GLY A 20 -24.31 -5.51 -20.12
N GLN A 21 -23.15 -6.15 -19.88
CA GLN A 21 -22.93 -6.89 -18.63
C GLN A 21 -21.48 -6.76 -18.17
N SER A 22 -21.28 -6.41 -16.90
CA SER A 22 -19.96 -6.34 -16.28
C SER A 22 -19.27 -7.71 -16.39
N ALA A 23 -18.01 -7.72 -16.84
CA ALA A 23 -17.20 -8.94 -16.94
C ALA A 23 -16.66 -9.43 -15.58
N LEU A 24 -17.06 -8.79 -14.48
CA LEU A 24 -16.60 -9.11 -13.13
C LEU A 24 -17.33 -10.36 -12.55
N PRO A 25 -16.62 -11.26 -11.83
CA PRO A 25 -17.26 -12.29 -11.01
C PRO A 25 -18.19 -11.70 -9.93
N ALA A 26 -19.08 -12.51 -9.36
CA ALA A 26 -20.14 -12.04 -8.46
C ALA A 26 -19.64 -11.24 -7.23
N GLU A 27 -18.57 -11.68 -6.57
CA GLU A 27 -18.01 -10.97 -5.41
C GLU A 27 -17.39 -9.61 -5.78
N PRO A 28 -16.46 -9.52 -6.75
CA PRO A 28 -15.96 -8.23 -7.24
C PRO A 28 -17.06 -7.29 -7.76
N LEU A 29 -18.09 -7.82 -8.39
CA LEU A 29 -19.24 -7.04 -8.86
C LEU A 29 -20.01 -6.42 -7.69
N ALA A 30 -20.29 -7.21 -6.64
CA ALA A 30 -20.96 -6.72 -5.44
C ALA A 30 -20.13 -5.65 -4.73
N SER A 31 -18.81 -5.85 -4.62
CA SER A 31 -17.90 -4.85 -4.04
C SER A 31 -17.86 -3.56 -4.86
N SER A 32 -17.83 -3.66 -6.19
CA SER A 32 -17.89 -2.49 -7.08
C SER A 32 -19.21 -1.73 -6.94
N GLN A 33 -20.35 -2.43 -6.88
CA GLN A 33 -21.67 -1.82 -6.64
C GLN A 33 -21.77 -1.13 -5.28
N ALA A 34 -21.21 -1.75 -4.22
CA ALA A 34 -21.20 -1.17 -2.88
C ALA A 34 -20.34 0.11 -2.82
N ALA A 35 -19.12 0.07 -3.38
CA ALA A 35 -18.26 1.25 -3.47
C ALA A 35 -18.90 2.38 -4.29
N LEU A 36 -19.61 2.03 -5.36
CA LEU A 36 -20.37 2.99 -6.14
C LEU A 36 -21.50 3.64 -5.33
N ALA A 37 -22.25 2.85 -4.56
CA ALA A 37 -23.31 3.36 -3.71
C ALA A 37 -22.75 4.35 -2.66
N THR A 38 -21.62 4.02 -2.02
CA THR A 38 -20.93 4.92 -1.08
C THR A 38 -20.50 6.22 -1.75
N ALA A 39 -19.88 6.15 -2.94
CA ALA A 39 -19.44 7.35 -3.67
C ALA A 39 -20.60 8.30 -4.01
N LEU A 40 -21.78 7.75 -4.31
CA LEU A 40 -22.99 8.52 -4.60
C LEU A 40 -23.60 9.18 -3.35
N GLU A 41 -23.39 8.61 -2.16
CA GLU A 41 -23.82 9.20 -0.91
C GLU A 41 -22.92 10.37 -0.49
N GLU A 42 -21.60 10.25 -0.66
CA GLU A 42 -20.63 11.32 -0.35
C GLU A 42 -20.80 12.56 -1.26
N HIS A 43 -21.25 12.38 -2.51
CA HIS A 43 -21.45 13.48 -3.46
C HIS A 43 -22.78 14.23 -3.33
N LYS A 44 -23.62 13.92 -2.33
CA LYS A 44 -24.92 14.60 -2.12
C LYS A 44 -24.87 15.89 -1.29
N GLU A 45 -23.73 16.29 -0.72
CA GLU A 45 -23.63 17.50 0.10
C GLU A 45 -22.61 18.54 -0.43
N GLU A 46 -23.14 19.56 -1.11
CA GLU A 46 -22.84 21.02 -1.08
C GLU A 46 -23.01 21.67 -2.48
N PRO A 47 -23.88 22.69 -2.65
CA PRO A 47 -23.95 23.44 -3.89
C PRO A 47 -22.91 24.57 -3.87
N SER A 48 -21.81 24.39 -4.60
CA SER A 48 -20.92 25.49 -4.99
C SER A 48 -21.53 26.24 -6.17
N THR A 49 -21.94 27.49 -5.93
CA THR A 49 -22.41 28.42 -6.96
C THR A 49 -21.27 28.86 -7.86
N THR A 50 -21.26 28.40 -9.11
CA THR A 50 -20.69 29.20 -10.21
C THR A 50 -21.46 28.94 -11.51
N GLU A 51 -22.03 30.00 -12.06
CA GLU A 51 -22.64 30.01 -13.39
C GLU A 51 -21.57 29.90 -14.48
N ALA A 52 -21.65 28.90 -15.36
CA ALA A 52 -21.15 28.99 -16.74
C ALA A 52 -21.76 27.89 -17.63
N SER A 53 -22.41 28.34 -18.71
CA SER A 53 -22.68 27.65 -19.98
C SER A 53 -23.33 26.25 -19.95
N ALA A 54 -24.62 26.23 -20.29
CA ALA A 54 -25.38 25.05 -20.63
C ALA A 54 -24.85 24.36 -21.91
N GLU A 55 -23.91 23.43 -21.74
CA GLU A 55 -23.89 22.23 -22.57
C GLU A 55 -24.88 21.23 -21.96
N LYS A 56 -25.66 20.54 -22.80
CA LYS A 56 -26.58 19.49 -22.33
C LYS A 56 -25.75 18.37 -21.70
N SER A 57 -25.54 18.41 -20.39
CA SER A 57 -24.89 17.34 -19.67
C SER A 57 -25.81 16.13 -19.64
N ASP A 58 -25.27 15.01 -20.09
CA ASP A 58 -25.77 13.65 -19.90
C ASP A 58 -25.59 13.22 -18.42
N ASP A 59 -25.86 14.13 -17.48
CA ASP A 59 -25.53 14.05 -16.05
C ASP A 59 -26.42 13.07 -15.26
N GLY A 60 -27.39 12.44 -15.91
CA GLY A 60 -28.35 11.57 -15.24
C GLY A 60 -27.85 10.13 -15.03
N GLU A 61 -26.95 9.65 -15.89
CA GLU A 61 -26.51 8.25 -15.85
C GLU A 61 -25.12 8.13 -15.21
N VAL A 62 -25.05 7.32 -14.15
CA VAL A 62 -23.81 6.96 -13.48
C VAL A 62 -22.99 6.06 -14.41
N ARG A 63 -21.80 6.53 -14.79
CA ARG A 63 -20.88 5.86 -15.70
C ARG A 63 -19.57 5.62 -14.98
N THR A 64 -19.23 4.35 -14.76
CA THR A 64 -17.94 3.94 -14.19
C THR A 64 -16.91 3.70 -15.30
N VAL A 65 -15.65 3.49 -14.91
CA VAL A 65 -14.54 3.12 -15.80
C VAL A 65 -14.81 1.88 -16.65
N PHE A 66 -15.74 1.00 -16.24
CA PHE A 66 -16.10 -0.20 -16.99
C PHE A 66 -17.06 0.06 -18.15
N GLN A 67 -17.85 1.14 -18.09
CA GLN A 67 -18.75 1.53 -19.18
C GLN A 67 -18.05 2.45 -20.18
N ASP A 68 -17.35 3.47 -19.69
CA ASP A 68 -16.58 4.39 -20.53
C ASP A 68 -15.28 4.79 -19.79
N PRO A 69 -14.12 4.25 -20.17
CA PRO A 69 -12.85 4.56 -19.49
C PRO A 69 -12.36 6.00 -19.73
N VAL A 70 -12.98 6.75 -20.65
CA VAL A 70 -12.60 8.12 -21.00
C VAL A 70 -13.56 9.14 -20.38
N ASN A 71 -14.87 8.87 -20.40
CA ASN A 71 -15.92 9.81 -19.97
C ASN A 71 -16.75 9.28 -18.78
N PHE A 72 -16.12 8.57 -17.83
CA PHE A 72 -16.76 8.18 -16.57
C PHE A 72 -16.93 9.39 -15.63
N ASN A 73 -17.94 9.34 -14.75
CA ASN A 73 -18.30 10.43 -13.84
C ASN A 73 -18.29 10.03 -12.35
N VAL A 74 -17.88 8.79 -12.03
CA VAL A 74 -17.76 8.28 -10.65
C VAL A 74 -16.46 7.51 -10.46
N LYS A 75 -15.92 7.57 -9.25
CA LYS A 75 -14.71 6.86 -8.82
C LYS A 75 -15.02 5.94 -7.63
N HIS A 76 -14.17 4.94 -7.39
CA HIS A 76 -14.28 4.05 -6.24
C HIS A 76 -13.44 4.62 -5.08
N PRO A 77 -14.06 5.13 -3.99
CA PRO A 77 -13.33 5.75 -2.90
C PRO A 77 -12.50 4.73 -2.13
N LEU A 78 -11.35 5.17 -1.62
CA LEU A 78 -10.57 4.43 -0.63
C LEU A 78 -11.10 4.75 0.78
N TYR A 79 -10.95 3.81 1.71
CA TYR A 79 -11.35 4.03 3.10
C TYR A 79 -10.53 5.15 3.76
N ASN A 80 -9.22 5.15 3.52
CA ASN A 80 -8.32 6.24 3.90
C ASN A 80 -7.77 6.94 2.65
N SER A 81 -7.51 8.24 2.76
CA SER A 81 -6.59 8.91 1.84
C SER A 81 -5.16 8.46 2.11
N TRP A 82 -4.38 8.25 1.05
CA TRP A 82 -2.98 7.85 1.12
C TRP A 82 -2.08 8.84 0.39
N THR A 83 -0.83 8.94 0.80
CA THR A 83 0.20 9.75 0.14
C THR A 83 1.41 8.88 -0.19
N LEU A 84 1.79 8.85 -1.48
CA LEU A 84 3.03 8.23 -1.91
C LEU A 84 4.17 9.26 -1.84
N TRP A 85 5.27 8.86 -1.19
CA TRP A 85 6.51 9.63 -1.10
C TRP A 85 7.67 8.83 -1.69
N PHE A 86 8.70 9.56 -2.11
CA PHE A 86 9.93 9.02 -2.65
C PHE A 86 11.16 9.78 -2.14
N ASP A 87 12.19 9.03 -1.76
CA ASP A 87 13.54 9.58 -1.56
C ASP A 87 14.61 8.70 -2.23
N ASN A 88 15.78 9.30 -2.45
CA ASN A 88 16.98 8.56 -2.81
C ASN A 88 18.20 9.22 -2.15
N PRO A 89 18.61 8.75 -0.95
CA PRO A 89 19.69 9.35 -0.18
C PRO A 89 21.05 9.35 -0.88
N LEU A 90 21.30 8.46 -1.84
CA LEU A 90 22.56 8.43 -2.59
C LEU A 90 22.60 9.41 -3.77
N HIS A 91 21.45 9.86 -4.26
CA HIS A 91 21.39 10.73 -5.44
C HIS A 91 21.96 12.14 -5.18
N LYS A 92 22.02 12.59 -3.93
CA LYS A 92 22.53 13.93 -3.57
C LYS A 92 23.95 13.94 -2.99
N GLY A 93 24.74 12.90 -3.24
CA GLY A 93 26.17 12.88 -2.87
C GLY A 93 26.45 12.85 -1.35
N SER A 94 25.45 12.53 -0.53
CA SER A 94 25.62 12.46 0.92
C SER A 94 26.51 11.28 1.31
N SER A 95 27.75 11.60 1.63
CA SER A 95 28.83 10.64 1.81
C SER A 95 28.74 9.91 3.16
N SER A 96 28.18 10.56 4.19
CA SER A 96 28.12 9.99 5.55
C SER A 96 26.71 9.57 5.97
N ALA A 97 26.62 8.58 6.86
CA ALA A 97 25.34 8.16 7.44
C ALA A 97 24.67 9.25 8.29
N LYS A 98 25.47 10.17 8.84
CA LYS A 98 25.00 11.30 9.64
C LYS A 98 24.30 12.34 8.78
N GLU A 99 24.92 12.76 7.68
CA GLU A 99 24.32 13.68 6.71
C GLU A 99 23.03 13.12 6.09
N ARG A 100 22.98 11.80 5.82
CA ARG A 100 21.76 11.15 5.34
C ARG A 100 20.62 11.20 6.36
N ARG A 101 20.92 11.12 7.66
CA ARG A 101 19.91 11.23 8.73
C ARG A 101 19.40 12.67 8.86
N GLU A 102 20.31 13.64 8.87
CA GLU A 102 19.97 15.07 9.01
C GLU A 102 19.24 15.63 7.79
N SER A 103 19.50 15.11 6.59
CA SER A 103 18.85 15.54 5.35
C SER A 103 17.65 14.70 4.91
N TRP A 104 17.29 13.64 5.64
CA TRP A 104 16.24 12.70 5.22
C TRP A 104 14.91 13.40 4.95
N GLY A 105 14.43 14.23 5.89
CA GLY A 105 13.20 15.00 5.73
C GLY A 105 13.23 16.00 4.56
N ALA A 106 14.40 16.57 4.26
CA ALA A 106 14.58 17.49 3.13
C ALA A 106 14.67 16.78 1.76
N ASN A 107 14.82 15.45 1.77
CA ASN A 107 14.95 14.62 0.56
C ASN A 107 13.71 13.77 0.27
N LEU A 108 12.73 13.81 1.17
CA LEU A 108 11.45 13.13 1.01
C LEU A 108 10.55 13.99 0.11
N ASN A 109 10.25 13.48 -1.08
CA ASN A 109 9.41 14.18 -2.06
C ASN A 109 8.04 13.52 -2.09
N GLN A 110 6.99 14.33 -1.98
CA GLN A 110 5.64 13.86 -2.21
C GLN A 110 5.45 13.59 -3.71
N VAL A 111 5.06 12.37 -4.06
CA VAL A 111 4.80 11.97 -5.46
C VAL A 111 3.34 12.23 -5.82
N GLY A 112 2.41 11.84 -4.95
CA GLY A 112 0.98 12.02 -5.18
C GLY A 112 0.12 11.63 -3.98
N LYS A 113 -1.09 12.19 -3.93
CA LYS A 113 -2.14 11.79 -2.99
C LYS A 113 -3.15 10.91 -3.71
N LEU A 114 -3.75 9.97 -2.99
CA LEU A 114 -4.67 8.98 -3.49
C LEU A 114 -5.90 8.95 -2.58
N ASN A 115 -7.09 9.19 -3.14
CA ASN A 115 -8.36 9.02 -2.42
C ASN A 115 -9.29 7.99 -3.08
N SER A 116 -8.89 7.44 -4.23
CA SER A 116 -9.69 6.51 -5.02
C SER A 116 -8.84 5.44 -5.69
N VAL A 117 -9.48 4.33 -6.06
CA VAL A 117 -8.83 3.20 -6.76
C VAL A 117 -8.30 3.63 -8.13
N GLU A 118 -9.02 4.48 -8.85
CA GLU A 118 -8.63 5.00 -10.16
C GLU A 118 -7.36 5.86 -10.06
N GLU A 119 -7.27 6.71 -9.04
CA GLU A 119 -6.06 7.51 -8.79
C GLU A 119 -4.87 6.64 -8.45
N PHE A 120 -5.08 5.57 -7.67
CA PHE A 120 -4.03 4.60 -7.36
C PHE A 120 -3.48 3.98 -8.64
N TRP A 121 -4.34 3.48 -9.54
CA TRP A 121 -3.89 2.88 -10.79
C TRP A 121 -3.29 3.89 -11.75
N GLY A 122 -3.82 5.11 -11.80
CA GLY A 122 -3.25 6.22 -12.56
C GLY A 122 -1.82 6.53 -12.11
N LEU A 123 -1.57 6.59 -10.80
CA LEU A 123 -0.25 6.79 -10.23
C LEU A 123 0.67 5.58 -10.46
N TYR A 124 0.24 4.38 -10.05
CA TYR A 124 1.07 3.18 -10.06
C TYR A 124 1.57 2.82 -11.46
N ASN A 125 0.72 2.98 -12.49
CA ASN A 125 1.08 2.68 -13.87
C ASN A 125 2.08 3.68 -14.48
N ASN A 126 2.34 4.82 -13.83
CA ASN A 126 3.19 5.90 -14.33
C ASN A 126 4.42 6.18 -13.45
N ILE A 127 4.66 5.39 -12.40
CA ILE A 127 5.89 5.48 -11.59
C ILE A 127 6.92 4.42 -12.01
N VAL A 128 8.19 4.65 -11.66
CA VAL A 128 9.26 3.68 -11.90
C VAL A 128 9.01 2.43 -11.04
N PRO A 129 8.98 1.22 -11.64
CA PRO A 129 8.75 0.00 -10.87
C PRO A 129 9.94 -0.32 -9.94
N PRO A 130 9.69 -0.96 -8.78
CA PRO A 130 10.70 -1.40 -7.82
C PRO A 130 11.96 -2.06 -8.39
N SER A 131 11.81 -2.91 -9.39
CA SER A 131 12.88 -3.66 -10.06
C SER A 131 13.88 -2.74 -10.78
N ASN A 132 13.43 -1.56 -11.20
CA ASN A 132 14.21 -0.55 -11.91
C ASN A 132 14.65 0.62 -11.02
N LEU A 133 14.33 0.59 -9.73
CA LEU A 133 14.77 1.63 -8.82
C LEU A 133 16.31 1.66 -8.65
N PRO A 134 16.92 2.86 -8.62
CA PRO A 134 18.32 3.01 -8.31
C PRO A 134 18.62 2.55 -6.88
N GLN A 135 19.89 2.28 -6.59
CA GLN A 135 20.30 1.87 -5.26
C GLN A 135 19.99 2.97 -4.23
N SER A 136 19.53 2.53 -3.05
CA SER A 136 19.11 3.36 -1.92
C SER A 136 17.80 4.14 -2.09
N ALA A 137 17.13 4.05 -3.24
CA ALA A 137 15.79 4.60 -3.40
C ALA A 137 14.78 3.93 -2.46
N ASN A 138 13.80 4.70 -1.99
CA ASN A 138 12.71 4.21 -1.18
C ASN A 138 11.37 4.78 -1.67
N PHE A 139 10.34 3.94 -1.62
CA PHE A 139 8.94 4.37 -1.69
C PHE A 139 8.29 4.25 -0.32
N TYR A 140 7.42 5.21 0.00
CA TYR A 140 6.64 5.24 1.23
C TYR A 140 5.19 5.52 0.86
N LEU A 141 4.27 4.62 1.17
CA LEU A 141 2.84 4.85 1.03
C LEU A 141 2.23 4.93 2.43
N PHE A 142 1.85 6.13 2.87
CA PHE A 142 1.36 6.38 4.23
C PHE A 142 -0.02 7.01 4.20
N LYS A 143 -0.83 6.77 5.22
CA LYS A 143 -2.13 7.43 5.38
C LYS A 143 -1.93 8.94 5.41
N GLU A 144 -2.86 9.70 4.83
CA GLU A 144 -2.78 11.15 4.75
C GLU A 144 -2.63 11.77 6.16
N GLY A 145 -1.76 12.77 6.27
CA GLY A 145 -1.46 13.43 7.54
C GLY A 145 -0.42 12.70 8.41
N ILE A 146 0.00 11.49 8.03
CA ILE A 146 1.08 10.76 8.72
C ILE A 146 2.36 10.84 7.90
N GLN A 147 3.41 11.40 8.48
CA GLN A 147 4.73 11.39 7.87
C GLN A 147 5.40 10.02 8.06
N PRO A 148 6.20 9.52 7.09
CA PRO A 148 6.93 8.26 7.22
C PRO A 148 8.16 8.36 8.16
N ALA A 149 7.99 9.08 9.26
CA ALA A 149 9.00 9.47 10.24
C ALA A 149 8.63 8.87 11.61
N TRP A 150 9.63 8.46 12.40
CA TRP A 150 9.37 7.92 13.75
C TRP A 150 9.00 9.03 14.74
N GLU A 151 9.32 10.28 14.41
CA GLU A 151 8.95 11.50 15.14
C GLU A 151 7.46 11.84 15.00
N ASP A 152 6.78 11.29 13.98
CA ASP A 152 5.35 11.48 13.82
C ASP A 152 4.59 10.85 15.01
N PRO A 153 3.62 11.56 15.62
CA PRO A 153 2.86 11.04 16.77
C PRO A 153 2.20 9.68 16.51
N ALA A 154 1.81 9.41 15.26
CA ALA A 154 1.22 8.13 14.87
C ALA A 154 2.23 6.99 14.88
N ASN A 155 3.53 7.25 14.71
CA ASN A 155 4.57 6.22 14.60
C ASN A 155 5.44 6.10 15.87
N GLY A 156 5.53 7.12 16.72
CA GLY A 156 6.52 7.16 17.81
C GLY A 156 6.42 6.04 18.85
N ASN A 157 5.22 5.52 19.11
CA ASN A 157 4.99 4.37 20.01
C ASN A 157 4.83 3.04 19.27
N GLY A 158 5.07 3.08 17.96
CA GLY A 158 4.82 2.00 17.04
C GLY A 158 6.01 1.10 16.77
N GLY A 159 5.85 0.30 15.73
CA GLY A 159 6.90 -0.53 15.18
C GLY A 159 6.64 -0.91 13.74
N LYS A 160 7.47 -1.81 13.23
CA LYS A 160 7.37 -2.28 11.85
C LYS A 160 7.53 -3.78 11.76
N TRP A 161 6.69 -4.40 10.93
CA TRP A 161 6.98 -5.69 10.33
C TRP A 161 7.86 -5.48 9.11
N SER A 162 8.90 -6.30 8.93
CA SER A 162 9.76 -6.19 7.76
C SER A 162 10.31 -7.52 7.29
N VAL A 163 10.54 -7.61 5.98
CA VAL A 163 11.21 -8.74 5.32
C VAL A 163 12.32 -8.22 4.43
N GLN A 164 13.48 -8.86 4.47
CA GLN A 164 14.58 -8.62 3.55
C GLN A 164 14.63 -9.72 2.52
N LEU A 165 14.61 -9.33 1.24
CA LEU A 165 14.55 -10.22 0.10
C LEU A 165 15.82 -10.04 -0.74
N PRO A 166 16.65 -11.07 -0.95
CA PRO A 166 17.86 -10.96 -1.76
C PRO A 166 17.55 -10.41 -3.15
N ARG A 167 18.24 -9.33 -3.53
CA ARG A 167 17.92 -8.54 -4.73
C ARG A 167 17.99 -9.41 -5.99
N GLU A 168 19.05 -10.19 -6.11
CA GLU A 168 19.28 -11.06 -7.27
C GLU A 168 18.15 -12.09 -7.44
N LYS A 169 17.69 -12.70 -6.35
CA LYS A 169 16.66 -13.74 -6.39
C LYS A 169 15.25 -13.20 -6.60
N HIS A 170 15.00 -11.97 -6.16
CA HIS A 170 13.64 -11.39 -6.13
C HIS A 170 13.42 -10.26 -7.13
N ARG A 171 14.42 -9.92 -7.97
CA ARG A 171 14.30 -8.83 -8.94
C ARG A 171 13.09 -8.98 -9.87
N SER A 172 12.75 -10.20 -10.29
CA SER A 172 11.61 -10.47 -11.16
C SER A 172 10.25 -10.47 -10.44
N GLN A 173 10.24 -10.53 -9.11
CA GLN A 173 9.03 -10.65 -8.30
C GLN A 173 8.73 -9.38 -7.49
N ILE A 174 9.73 -8.52 -7.26
CA ILE A 174 9.61 -7.39 -6.35
C ILE A 174 8.52 -6.39 -6.75
N ASP A 175 8.29 -6.20 -8.05
CA ASP A 175 7.23 -5.32 -8.55
C ASP A 175 5.86 -5.83 -8.11
N LYS A 176 5.62 -7.14 -8.26
CA LYS A 176 4.40 -7.81 -7.82
C LYS A 176 4.23 -7.78 -6.30
N LEU A 177 5.30 -8.08 -5.55
CA LEU A 177 5.26 -8.07 -4.09
C LEU A 177 4.96 -6.66 -3.55
N TRP A 178 5.55 -5.63 -4.14
CA TRP A 178 5.27 -4.26 -3.77
C TRP A 178 3.83 -3.86 -4.13
N LEU A 179 3.36 -4.19 -5.33
CA LEU A 179 1.96 -3.97 -5.72
C LEU A 179 0.99 -4.60 -4.72
N TYR A 180 1.20 -5.87 -4.37
CA TYR A 180 0.33 -6.57 -3.40
C TYR A 180 0.39 -5.96 -2.01
N THR A 181 1.57 -5.47 -1.59
CA THR A 181 1.71 -4.73 -0.33
C THR A 181 0.89 -3.44 -0.36
N MET A 182 0.97 -2.66 -1.43
CA MET A 182 0.20 -1.42 -1.56
C MET A 182 -1.30 -1.69 -1.67
N LEU A 183 -1.72 -2.70 -2.45
CA LEU A 183 -3.12 -3.10 -2.58
C LEU A 183 -3.70 -3.55 -1.23
N SER A 184 -2.94 -4.30 -0.45
CA SER A 184 -3.35 -4.72 0.90
C SER A 184 -3.47 -3.55 1.87
N ALA A 185 -2.65 -2.50 1.68
CA ALA A 185 -2.73 -1.28 2.47
C ALA A 185 -3.97 -0.46 2.10
N ILE A 186 -4.13 -0.07 0.83
CA ILE A 186 -5.25 0.79 0.41
C ILE A 186 -6.61 0.07 0.45
N GLY A 187 -6.61 -1.26 0.37
CA GLY A 187 -7.79 -2.10 0.53
C GLY A 187 -8.11 -2.45 1.99
N GLU A 188 -7.34 -1.93 2.95
CA GLU A 188 -7.48 -2.15 4.39
C GLU A 188 -7.50 -3.63 4.81
N THR A 189 -6.80 -4.50 4.07
CA THR A 189 -6.80 -5.95 4.33
C THR A 189 -5.71 -6.39 5.31
N LEU A 190 -4.69 -5.55 5.53
CA LEU A 190 -3.58 -5.87 6.44
C LEU A 190 -4.02 -6.13 7.89
N GLU A 191 -5.15 -5.55 8.32
CA GLU A 191 -5.71 -5.69 9.67
C GLU A 191 -6.94 -6.61 9.74
N THR A 192 -7.36 -7.22 8.63
CA THR A 192 -8.60 -7.99 8.57
C THR A 192 -8.47 -9.45 9.01
N PRO A 193 -9.57 -10.05 9.52
CA PRO A 193 -10.90 -9.44 9.66
C PRO A 193 -11.01 -8.62 10.94
N ALA A 194 -11.50 -7.38 10.82
CA ALA A 194 -12.08 -6.68 11.97
C ALA A 194 -13.16 -7.59 12.57
N ALA A 195 -13.26 -7.65 13.92
CA ALA A 195 -14.17 -8.55 14.63
C ALA A 195 -15.62 -8.49 14.11
N ASP A 196 -16.00 -7.32 13.59
CA ASP A 196 -17.35 -7.00 13.12
C ASP A 196 -17.48 -6.97 11.60
N LYS A 197 -16.41 -7.26 10.84
CA LYS A 197 -16.26 -6.96 9.41
C LYS A 197 -16.57 -5.49 9.05
N ARG A 198 -16.55 -4.61 10.05
CA ARG A 198 -16.71 -3.16 9.89
C ARG A 198 -15.35 -2.51 10.09
N PRO A 199 -14.97 -1.57 9.22
CA PRO A 199 -13.77 -0.79 9.48
C PRO A 199 -13.96 0.01 10.78
N PRO A 200 -12.87 0.28 11.52
CA PRO A 200 -12.96 0.94 12.82
C PRO A 200 -13.53 2.36 12.65
N PRO A 201 -14.33 2.83 13.63
CA PRO A 201 -15.06 4.10 13.51
C PRO A 201 -14.14 5.33 13.38
N SER A 202 -12.86 5.19 13.72
CA SER A 202 -11.85 6.23 13.55
C SER A 202 -10.54 5.67 12.98
N SER A 203 -9.86 6.47 12.16
CA SER A 203 -8.54 6.12 11.61
C SER A 203 -7.42 6.09 12.64
N GLN A 204 -7.69 6.55 13.87
CA GLN A 204 -6.76 6.52 15.00
C GLN A 204 -6.71 5.15 15.70
N GLU A 205 -7.75 4.33 15.52
CA GLU A 205 -7.84 2.96 16.06
C GLU A 205 -7.24 1.91 15.11
N GLU A 206 -6.97 2.31 13.87
CA GLU A 206 -6.25 1.51 12.88
C GLU A 206 -4.79 1.38 13.26
N MET A 207 -4.28 0.16 13.23
CA MET A 207 -2.90 -0.13 13.58
C MET A 207 -1.94 0.31 12.48
N VAL A 208 -2.25 0.12 11.21
CA VAL A 208 -1.35 0.38 10.08
C VAL A 208 -1.30 1.87 9.76
N THR A 209 -0.08 2.41 9.73
CA THR A 209 0.18 3.82 9.36
C THR A 209 0.71 3.96 7.94
N GLY A 210 1.44 2.96 7.46
CA GLY A 210 2.06 3.00 6.14
C GLY A 210 2.84 1.77 5.76
N VAL A 211 3.22 1.69 4.49
CA VAL A 211 4.06 0.64 3.94
C VAL A 211 5.26 1.24 3.21
N ILE A 212 6.39 0.54 3.25
CA ILE A 212 7.67 1.01 2.73
C ILE A 212 8.30 -0.06 1.86
N LEU A 213 8.84 0.37 0.72
CA LEU A 213 9.80 -0.39 -0.06
C LEU A 213 11.16 0.31 -0.02
N GLN A 214 12.20 -0.48 0.25
CA GLN A 214 13.58 -0.02 0.26
C GLN A 214 14.41 -0.82 -0.73
N ALA A 215 14.92 -0.18 -1.79
CA ALA A 215 15.84 -0.80 -2.73
C ALA A 215 17.28 -0.62 -2.22
N ARG A 216 17.92 -1.69 -1.75
CA ARG A 216 19.34 -1.69 -1.34
C ARG A 216 20.19 -2.39 -2.40
N SER A 217 21.51 -2.34 -2.26
CA SER A 217 22.43 -2.98 -3.21
C SER A 217 22.22 -4.49 -3.29
N ASN A 218 22.11 -5.15 -2.13
CA ASN A 218 22.08 -6.63 -2.05
C ASN A 218 20.68 -7.20 -1.74
N PHE A 219 19.73 -6.37 -1.34
CA PHE A 219 18.38 -6.79 -0.97
C PHE A 219 17.33 -5.71 -1.25
N TYR A 220 16.08 -6.13 -1.36
CA TYR A 220 14.92 -5.29 -1.16
C TYR A 220 14.43 -5.47 0.28
N ARG A 221 13.86 -4.42 0.87
CA ARG A 221 13.12 -4.56 2.13
C ARG A 221 11.72 -4.02 1.95
N ILE A 222 10.73 -4.84 2.27
CA ILE A 222 9.33 -4.42 2.40
C ILE A 222 9.06 -4.26 3.90
N SER A 223 8.31 -3.24 4.28
CA SER A 223 7.92 -3.02 5.67
C SER A 223 6.49 -2.49 5.79
N VAL A 224 5.79 -2.93 6.83
CA VAL A 224 4.49 -2.40 7.25
C VAL A 224 4.69 -1.72 8.60
N TRP A 225 4.36 -0.44 8.69
CA TRP A 225 4.48 0.38 9.90
C TRP A 225 3.16 0.41 10.65
N THR A 226 3.26 0.42 11.97
CA THR A 226 2.13 0.28 12.88
C THR A 226 2.21 1.30 14.00
N ARG A 227 1.07 1.78 14.50
CA ARG A 227 0.95 2.79 15.58
C ARG A 227 1.43 2.29 16.94
N ARG A 228 1.41 0.97 17.11
CA ARG A 228 1.57 0.28 18.39
C ARG A 228 2.62 -0.82 18.26
N ALA A 229 3.24 -1.16 19.39
CA ALA A 229 4.29 -2.18 19.48
C ALA A 229 4.09 -3.09 20.71
N ASP A 230 2.83 -3.28 21.08
CA ASP A 230 2.41 -4.05 22.25
C ASP A 230 2.84 -5.52 22.16
N GLU A 231 3.12 -6.12 23.32
CA GLU A 231 3.53 -7.52 23.41
C GLU A 231 2.33 -8.46 23.24
N TRP A 232 2.55 -9.59 22.57
CA TRP A 232 1.50 -10.55 22.24
C TRP A 232 1.71 -11.95 22.83
N ASP A 233 2.94 -12.28 23.23
CA ASP A 233 3.28 -13.56 23.86
C ASP A 233 3.17 -13.46 25.40
N VAL A 234 2.16 -12.74 25.88
CA VAL A 234 1.85 -12.60 27.31
C VAL A 234 0.86 -13.68 27.72
N GLU A 235 1.23 -14.50 28.71
CA GLU A 235 0.33 -15.51 29.28
C GLU A 235 -0.81 -14.83 30.04
N VAL A 236 -2.04 -15.27 29.75
CA VAL A 236 -3.24 -14.81 30.43
C VAL A 236 -3.71 -15.94 31.35
N PRO A 237 -3.87 -15.70 32.67
CA PRO A 237 -4.37 -16.72 33.59
C PRO A 237 -5.71 -17.31 33.16
N GLU A 238 -5.91 -18.59 33.46
CA GLU A 238 -7.16 -19.27 33.12
C GLU A 238 -8.35 -18.61 33.82
N GLY A 239 -9.36 -18.21 33.03
CA GLY A 239 -10.56 -17.51 33.51
C GLY A 239 -10.46 -15.99 33.56
N GLU A 240 -9.30 -15.40 33.22
CA GLU A 240 -9.15 -13.96 33.07
C GLU A 240 -9.26 -13.51 31.60
N GLU A 241 -9.86 -12.34 31.38
CA GLU A 241 -9.91 -11.72 30.05
C GLU A 241 -8.55 -11.06 29.72
N PRO A 242 -8.05 -11.19 28.47
CA PRO A 242 -6.81 -10.55 28.06
C PRO A 242 -6.95 -9.03 28.19
N SER A 243 -5.91 -8.39 28.74
CA SER A 243 -5.86 -6.93 28.77
C SER A 243 -5.90 -6.33 27.35
N GLU A 244 -6.31 -5.07 27.23
CA GLU A 244 -6.36 -4.35 25.95
C GLU A 244 -5.01 -4.42 25.21
N SER A 245 -3.89 -4.24 25.93
CA SER A 245 -2.55 -4.31 25.36
C SER A 245 -2.25 -5.68 24.76
N VAL A 246 -2.66 -6.78 25.41
CA VAL A 246 -2.50 -8.14 24.88
C VAL A 246 -3.37 -8.37 23.64
N GLN A 247 -4.59 -7.83 23.62
CA GLN A 247 -5.46 -7.90 22.43
C GLN A 247 -4.87 -7.14 21.25
N VAL A 248 -4.32 -5.94 21.49
CA VAL A 248 -3.60 -5.14 20.49
C VAL A 248 -2.35 -5.88 19.99
N GLY A 249 -1.58 -6.49 20.89
CA GLY A 249 -0.44 -7.33 20.53
C GLY A 249 -0.85 -8.49 19.60
N ARG A 250 -1.94 -9.19 19.91
CA ARG A 250 -2.44 -10.30 19.07
C ARG A 250 -2.80 -9.81 17.66
N ARG A 251 -3.53 -8.68 17.54
CA ARG A 251 -3.80 -8.03 16.25
C ARG A 251 -2.52 -7.69 15.50
N LEU A 252 -1.52 -7.17 16.20
CA LEU A 252 -0.21 -6.86 15.62
C LEU A 252 0.49 -8.11 15.05
N LYS A 253 0.42 -9.23 15.76
CA LYS A 253 0.94 -10.53 15.28
C LYS A 253 0.23 -10.99 14.01
N ASP A 254 -1.10 -10.80 13.95
CA ASP A 254 -1.90 -11.21 12.79
C ASP A 254 -1.57 -10.38 11.53
N ILE A 255 -1.27 -9.08 11.66
CA ILE A 255 -0.73 -8.27 10.55
C ILE A 255 0.55 -8.90 9.98
N GLY A 256 1.46 -9.33 10.85
CA GLY A 256 2.70 -9.99 10.45
C GLY A 256 2.46 -11.32 9.74
N ARG A 257 1.49 -12.11 10.22
CA ARG A 257 1.05 -13.37 9.59
C ARG A 257 0.51 -13.12 8.20
N PHE A 258 -0.45 -12.20 8.07
CA PHE A 258 -1.05 -11.83 6.79
C PHE A 258 -0.01 -11.31 5.79
N LEU A 259 0.95 -10.49 6.24
CA LEU A 259 2.07 -10.07 5.41
C LEU A 259 2.87 -11.28 4.89
N LYS A 260 3.18 -12.26 5.75
CA LYS A 260 3.94 -13.46 5.37
C LYS A 260 3.16 -14.35 4.39
N THR A 261 1.89 -14.65 4.70
CA THR A 261 1.08 -15.63 3.99
C THR A 261 0.41 -15.05 2.76
N ASP A 262 -0.43 -14.05 2.94
CA ASP A 262 -1.37 -13.59 1.91
C ASP A 262 -0.71 -12.58 0.96
N VAL A 263 0.16 -11.71 1.50
CA VAL A 263 0.85 -10.69 0.69
C VAL A 263 2.08 -11.28 0.00
N LEU A 264 2.95 -11.95 0.75
CA LEU A 264 4.22 -12.46 0.23
C LEU A 264 4.13 -13.89 -0.31
N GLY A 265 3.07 -14.64 0.00
CA GLY A 265 2.84 -15.99 -0.52
C GLY A 265 3.65 -17.10 0.16
N TYR A 266 4.26 -16.83 1.32
CA TYR A 266 5.03 -17.83 2.04
C TYR A 266 4.14 -18.59 3.05
N PRO A 267 4.20 -19.93 3.10
CA PRO A 267 3.58 -20.68 4.20
C PRO A 267 4.07 -20.18 5.56
N LEU A 268 3.21 -20.24 6.57
CA LEU A 268 3.52 -19.70 7.90
C LEU A 268 4.75 -20.40 8.52
N ASP A 269 4.90 -21.70 8.29
CA ASP A 269 6.02 -22.54 8.74
C ASP A 269 7.27 -22.44 7.85
N ALA A 270 7.16 -21.81 6.67
CA ALA A 270 8.29 -21.65 5.77
C ALA A 270 9.35 -20.72 6.39
N LYS A 271 10.60 -21.15 6.31
CA LYS A 271 11.75 -20.31 6.59
C LYS A 271 12.05 -19.44 5.38
N VAL A 272 11.65 -18.18 5.45
CA VAL A 272 11.95 -17.18 4.41
C VAL A 272 13.44 -16.77 4.46
N GLY A 273 14.07 -16.96 5.62
CA GLY A 273 15.44 -16.53 5.91
C GLY A 273 16.54 -17.46 5.40
N GLY A 274 17.67 -16.85 4.98
CA GLY A 274 18.86 -17.54 4.51
C GLY A 274 19.78 -16.63 3.69
N GLY A 275 21.07 -16.55 4.06
CA GLY A 275 22.01 -15.62 3.43
C GLY A 275 21.62 -14.15 3.67
N PHE A 276 21.30 -13.42 2.60
CA PHE A 276 20.79 -12.04 2.67
C PHE A 276 19.27 -11.93 2.90
N SER A 277 18.55 -13.06 2.98
CA SER A 277 17.11 -13.09 3.24
C SER A 277 16.81 -13.12 4.74
N SER A 278 15.85 -12.33 5.20
CA SER A 278 15.35 -12.39 6.59
C SER A 278 13.99 -13.07 6.66
N GLU A 279 13.65 -13.58 7.84
CA GLU A 279 12.25 -13.83 8.19
C GLU A 279 11.45 -12.53 8.23
N VAL A 280 10.12 -12.67 8.28
CA VAL A 280 9.22 -11.55 8.62
C VAL A 280 9.40 -11.25 10.11
N GLU A 281 10.03 -10.12 10.41
CA GLU A 281 10.44 -9.72 11.75
C GLU A 281 9.75 -8.42 12.19
N PHE A 282 9.31 -8.38 13.45
CA PHE A 282 8.82 -7.16 14.08
C PHE A 282 9.93 -6.47 14.85
N GLN A 283 9.93 -5.15 14.80
CA GLN A 283 10.80 -4.30 15.61
C GLN A 283 10.07 -3.01 15.98
N SER A 284 10.03 -2.67 17.28
CA SER A 284 9.54 -1.36 17.73
C SER A 284 10.46 -0.23 17.25
N HIS A 285 9.91 0.96 17.01
CA HIS A 285 10.72 2.10 16.57
C HIS A 285 11.73 2.53 17.65
N LYS A 286 11.32 2.50 18.93
CA LYS A 286 12.18 2.78 20.09
C LYS A 286 13.39 1.84 20.19
N ASP A 287 13.18 0.55 19.91
CA ASP A 287 14.26 -0.45 19.92
C ASP A 287 15.19 -0.32 18.70
N SER A 288 14.60 -0.04 17.53
CA SER A 288 15.35 0.23 16.31
C SER A 288 16.32 1.39 16.49
N GLU A 289 15.86 2.48 17.11
CA GLU A 289 16.68 3.68 17.35
C GLU A 289 17.88 3.38 18.27
N LYS A 290 17.64 2.63 19.35
CA LYS A 290 18.68 2.27 20.32
C LYS A 290 19.65 1.20 19.80
N LYS A 291 19.44 0.66 18.58
CA LYS A 291 20.12 -0.53 18.04
C LYS A 291 20.11 -1.70 19.02
N ARG A 292 19.06 -1.79 19.85
CA ARG A 292 18.90 -2.75 20.94
C ARG A 292 17.44 -3.16 20.97
N GLY A 293 17.14 -4.45 21.03
CA GLY A 293 15.77 -4.93 21.19
C GLY A 293 15.56 -6.32 20.59
N LYS A 294 14.55 -7.00 21.10
CA LYS A 294 14.15 -8.34 20.66
C LYS A 294 13.49 -8.20 19.28
N ARG A 295 13.99 -8.97 18.30
CA ARG A 295 13.29 -9.16 17.03
C ARG A 295 12.35 -10.34 17.22
N THR A 296 11.06 -10.11 17.00
CA THR A 296 10.08 -11.19 17.12
C THR A 296 9.70 -11.67 15.73
N LEU A 297 9.74 -12.99 15.53
CA LEU A 297 9.46 -13.62 14.25
C LEU A 297 7.98 -13.97 14.13
N VAL A 298 7.46 -13.90 12.91
CA VAL A 298 6.18 -14.51 12.57
C VAL A 298 6.41 -16.00 12.26
N ASN A 299 6.13 -16.84 13.26
CA ASN A 299 6.00 -18.29 13.11
C ASN A 299 4.59 -18.74 13.50
#